data_AF-X1P141-F1
#
_entry.id   AF-X1P141-F1
#
_cell.length_a   1.000
_cell.length_b   1.000
_cell.length_c   1.000
_cell.angle_alpha   90.00
_cell.angle_beta   90.00
_cell.angle_gamma   90.00
#
_symmetry.space_group_name_H-M   'P 1'
#
loop_
_entity.id
_entity.type
_entity.pdbx_description
1 polymer ?
#
loop_
_entity_poly.entity_id
_entity_poly.type
_entity_poly.pdbx_seq_one_letter_code
_entity_poly.pdbx_strand_id
1 'polypeptide(L)' 'TIPSGWHLCDGTAGTIDLRNKFLVGAGDTYNPGDSFYTNIGSGTEMLYYALCFIQKIN' A
#
# COMPACT_ATOMS: atom_id res chain seq x y z
N THR A 1 9.44 17.82 2.64
CA THR A 1 10.19 17.52 1.40
C THR A 1 10.69 16.09 1.49
N ILE A 2 10.79 15.36 0.37
CA ILE A 2 11.26 13.96 0.36
C ILE A 2 12.80 13.96 0.40
N PRO A 3 13.45 13.12 1.25
CA PRO A 3 14.92 13.05 1.30
C PRO A 3 15.53 12.52 -0.01
N SER A 4 16.80 12.88 -0.27
CA SER A 4 17.52 12.32 -1.42
C SER A 4 17.62 10.79 -1.33
N GLY A 5 17.50 10.13 -2.48
CA GLY A 5 17.45 8.67 -2.57
C GLY A 5 16.10 8.07 -2.19
N TRP A 6 15.07 8.88 -1.97
CA TRP A 6 13.70 8.42 -1.72
C TRP A 6 12.73 9.00 -2.74
N HIS A 7 11.64 8.28 -3.00
CA HIS A 7 10.58 8.71 -3.90
C HIS A 7 9.21 8.27 -3.40
N LEU A 8 8.19 9.01 -3.81
CA LEU A 8 6.81 8.70 -3.45
C LEU A 8 6.33 7.47 -4.21
N CYS A 9 5.62 6.57 -3.54
CA CYS A 9 4.92 5.47 -4.22
C CYS A 9 3.68 6.01 -4.96
N ASP A 10 3.88 6.67 -6.10
CA ASP A 10 2.83 7.33 -6.90
C ASP A 10 2.68 6.77 -8.32
N GLY A 11 3.35 5.65 -8.62
CA GLY A 11 3.32 5.01 -9.95
C GLY A 11 4.34 5.57 -10.93
N THR A 12 5.09 6.62 -10.55
CA THR A 12 6.19 7.17 -11.37
C THR A 12 7.52 6.55 -10.97
N ALA A 13 8.57 6.73 -11.78
CA ALA A 13 9.92 6.23 -11.52
C ALA A 13 10.01 4.71 -11.18
N GLY A 14 9.07 3.90 -11.72
CA GLY A 14 9.01 2.46 -11.46
C GLY A 14 8.48 2.07 -10.08
N THR A 15 7.97 3.04 -9.30
CA THR A 15 7.33 2.80 -8.01
C THR A 15 5.92 2.24 -8.22
N ILE A 16 5.38 1.54 -7.23
CA ILE A 16 3.95 1.20 -7.20
C ILE A 16 3.12 2.42 -6.80
N ASP A 17 1.89 2.56 -7.31
CA ASP A 17 0.98 3.65 -6.90
C ASP A 17 0.17 3.25 -5.66
N LEU A 18 0.53 3.82 -4.50
CA LEU A 18 -0.15 3.61 -3.23
C LEU A 18 -1.07 4.77 -2.83
N ARG A 19 -1.22 5.80 -3.68
CA ARG A 19 -2.09 6.93 -3.36
C ARG A 19 -3.54 6.45 -3.22
N ASN A 20 -4.20 6.88 -2.15
CA ASN A 20 -5.58 6.49 -1.82
C ASN A 20 -5.79 4.97 -1.64
N LYS A 21 -4.74 4.24 -1.22
CA LYS A 21 -4.81 2.80 -0.94
C LYS A 21 -4.41 2.50 0.50
N PHE A 22 -4.93 1.39 1.02
CA PHE A 22 -4.45 0.77 2.26
C PHE A 22 -3.53 -0.39 1.92
N LEU A 23 -2.45 -0.53 2.67
CA LEU A 23 -1.55 -1.68 2.56
C LEU A 23 -2.02 -2.77 3.52
N VAL A 24 -2.10 -4.01 3.04
CA VAL A 24 -2.38 -5.20 3.83
C VAL A 24 -1.16 -6.11 3.74
N GLY A 25 -0.69 -6.63 4.87
CA GLY A 25 0.38 -7.64 4.89
C GLY A 25 -0.11 -8.96 4.33
N ALA A 26 0.59 -9.51 3.33
CA ALA A 26 0.15 -10.72 2.63
C ALA A 26 0.17 -12.00 3.50
N GLY A 27 1.05 -12.08 4.51
CA GLY A 27 1.26 -13.33 5.27
C GLY A 27 1.50 -14.53 4.35
N ASP A 28 1.05 -15.71 4.76
CA ASP A 28 1.04 -16.92 3.91
C ASP A 28 -0.30 -17.11 3.17
N THR A 29 -1.27 -16.23 3.40
CA THR A 29 -2.67 -16.42 3.01
C THR A 29 -3.04 -15.68 1.73
N TYR A 30 -2.28 -14.65 1.34
CA TYR A 30 -2.56 -13.83 0.17
C TYR A 30 -1.46 -13.96 -0.88
N ASN A 31 -1.85 -14.19 -2.13
CA ASN A 31 -0.92 -14.16 -3.25
C ASN A 31 -0.67 -12.70 -3.68
N PRO A 32 0.52 -12.38 -4.21
CA PRO A 32 0.76 -11.07 -4.83
C PRO A 32 -0.28 -10.78 -5.92
N GLY A 33 -1.04 -9.68 -5.75
CA GLY A 33 -2.08 -9.26 -6.69
C GLY A 33 -3.52 -9.50 -6.23
N ASP A 34 -3.73 -10.17 -5.09
CA ASP A 34 -5.06 -10.34 -4.52
C ASP A 34 -5.70 -8.97 -4.22
N SER A 35 -6.92 -8.77 -4.74
CA SER A 35 -7.70 -7.55 -4.53
C SER A 35 -8.85 -7.85 -3.57
N PHE A 36 -8.88 -7.15 -2.44
CA PHE A 36 -9.97 -7.29 -1.48
C PHE A 36 -11.15 -6.39 -1.90
N TYR A 37 -12.28 -7.00 -2.23
CA TYR A 37 -13.55 -6.31 -2.41
C TYR A 37 -14.37 -6.42 -1.12
N THR A 38 -14.30 -5.41 -0.26
CA THR A 38 -15.32 -5.25 0.78
C THR A 38 -16.57 -4.65 0.15
N ASN A 39 -17.67 -5.38 0.15
CA ASN A 39 -18.96 -4.69 0.31
C ASN A 39 -18.94 -4.10 1.72
N ILE A 40 -19.01 -2.77 1.85
CA ILE A 40 -19.10 -2.08 3.15
C ILE A 40 -20.40 -2.56 3.81
N GLY A 41 -20.36 -3.63 4.61
CA GLY A 41 -21.59 -4.24 5.11
C GLY A 41 -21.53 -5.58 5.85
N SER A 42 -20.39 -6.27 5.95
CA SER A 42 -20.28 -7.41 6.87
C SER A 42 -19.06 -7.27 7.77
N GLY A 43 -19.32 -6.90 9.03
CA GLY A 43 -18.31 -6.53 10.01
C GLY A 43 -17.18 -7.55 10.17
N THR A 44 -15.95 -7.07 9.97
CA THR A 44 -14.86 -7.12 10.95
C THR A 44 -13.95 -5.94 10.61
N GLU A 45 -13.85 -4.97 11.53
CA GLU A 45 -13.06 -3.76 11.32
C GLU A 45 -11.57 -4.10 11.32
N MET A 46 -10.96 -4.22 10.14
CA MET A 46 -9.51 -4.27 10.02
C MET A 46 -8.98 -2.85 9.78
N LEU A 47 -8.79 -2.13 10.89
CA LEU A 47 -8.13 -0.81 10.92
C LEU A 47 -6.62 -0.98 10.73
N TYR A 48 -6.16 -1.25 9.52
CA TYR A 48 -4.73 -1.22 9.18
C TYR A 48 -4.40 0.07 8.45
N TYR A 49 -3.99 1.09 9.21
CA TYR A 49 -3.42 2.31 8.67
C TYR A 49 -1.89 2.18 8.59
N ALA A 50 -1.32 2.37 7.40
CA ALA A 50 0.12 2.63 7.24
C ALA A 50 0.29 4.10 6.83
N LEU A 51 1.06 4.88 7.59
CA LEU A 51 1.14 6.34 7.44
C LEU A 51 2.44 6.85 6.78
N CYS A 52 3.17 6.00 6.04
CA CYS A 52 4.45 6.40 5.43
C CYS A 52 4.67 5.75 4.06
N PHE A 53 4.77 6.58 3.00
CA PHE A 53 4.68 6.19 1.58
C PHE A 53 5.94 6.49 0.75
N ILE A 54 7.14 6.44 1.34
CA ILE A 54 8.39 6.67 0.60
C ILE A 54 9.18 5.37 0.46
N GLN A 55 9.70 5.11 -0.75
CA GLN A 55 10.63 4.01 -1.01
C GLN A 55 12.02 4.53 -1.37
N LYS A 56 13.06 3.78 -0.99
CA LYS A 56 14.44 4.10 -1.39
C LYS A 56 14.65 3.73 -2.86
N ILE A 57 15.16 4.65 -3.67
CA ILE A 57 15.57 4.37 -5.05
C ILE A 57 17.08 4.14 -5.06
N ASN A 58 17.52 3.09 -5.77
CA ASN A 58 18.94 2.82 -6.05
C ASN A 58 19.42 3.64 -7.24
#